data_AF-A0A7C2JCA3-F1
#
_entry.id   AF-A0A7C2JCA3-F1
#
_cell.length_a   1.000
_cell.length_b   1.000
_cell.length_c   1.000
_cell.angle_alpha   90.00
_cell.angle_beta   90.00
_cell.angle_gamma   90.00
#
_symmetry.space_group_name_H-M   'P 1'
#
loop_
_entity.id
_entity.type
_entity.pdbx_description
1 polymer ?
#
loop_
_entity_poly.entity_id
_entity_poly.type
_entity_poly.pdbx_seq_one_letter_code
_entity_poly.pdbx_strand_id
1 'polypeptide(L)'
;MSEMVFLKDFRKFGLGWRLWMLLLQIVNLVGPLIFIGHPEAWVVFAGYVFAAVIIVPLHRRLGWVRLLGVGHFLWFLILPWIAVRYSAETQSGLFGLWLLSVLIVDGISLVIDIVDVLRYLSGERNPIV
;
A
#
# COMPACT_ATOMS: atom_id res chain seq x y z
N MET A 1 21.33 -13.21 1.12
CA MET A 1 20.53 -14.28 0.48
C MET A 1 19.01 -14.20 0.74
N SER A 2 18.47 -13.25 1.53
CA SER A 2 17.04 -13.21 1.91
C SER A 2 16.12 -12.33 1.03
N GLU A 3 16.65 -11.44 0.18
CA GLU A 3 15.84 -10.57 -0.70
C GLU A 3 15.20 -11.34 -1.87
N MET A 4 15.82 -12.45 -2.28
CA MET A 4 15.36 -13.25 -3.42
C MET A 4 14.05 -14.00 -3.17
N VAL A 5 13.64 -14.19 -1.91
CA VAL A 5 12.42 -14.95 -1.59
C VAL A 5 11.17 -14.14 -1.94
N PHE A 6 11.12 -12.88 -1.50
CA PHE A 6 9.99 -11.98 -1.77
C PHE A 6 9.79 -11.77 -3.29
N LEU A 7 10.89 -11.52 -4.02
CA LEU A 7 10.85 -11.34 -5.48
C LEU A 7 10.53 -12.63 -6.25
N LYS A 8 10.94 -13.79 -5.75
CA LYS A 8 10.55 -15.09 -6.35
C LYS A 8 9.06 -15.36 -6.15
N ASP A 9 8.54 -15.07 -4.96
CA ASP A 9 7.13 -15.31 -4.66
C ASP A 9 6.22 -14.32 -5.37
N PHE A 10 6.66 -13.09 -5.61
CA PHE A 10 5.95 -12.11 -6.46
C PHE A 10 5.59 -12.66 -7.85
N ARG A 11 6.43 -13.55 -8.42
CA ARG A 11 6.17 -14.15 -9.74
C ARG A 11 5.05 -15.20 -9.73
N LYS A 12 4.63 -15.68 -8.55
CA LYS A 12 3.54 -16.66 -8.41
C LYS A 12 2.16 -16.03 -8.58
N PHE A 13 2.05 -14.72 -8.36
CA PHE A 13 0.81 -13.97 -8.50
C PHE A 13 0.42 -13.85 -9.98
N GLY A 14 -0.88 -13.88 -10.25
CA GLY A 14 -1.43 -13.59 -11.58
C GLY A 14 -1.02 -12.19 -12.08
N LEU A 15 -1.02 -12.01 -13.40
CA LEU A 15 -0.56 -10.76 -14.04
C LEU A 15 -1.26 -9.52 -13.49
N GLY A 16 -2.57 -9.58 -13.27
CA GLY A 16 -3.35 -8.47 -12.71
C GLY A 16 -2.83 -7.99 -11.36
N TRP A 17 -2.54 -8.92 -10.44
CA TRP A 17 -2.01 -8.61 -9.11
C TRP A 17 -0.57 -8.09 -9.15
N ARG A 18 0.24 -8.59 -10.09
CA ARG A 18 1.58 -8.06 -10.31
C ARG A 18 1.55 -6.62 -10.82
N LEU A 19 0.65 -6.30 -11.74
CA LEU A 19 0.42 -4.93 -12.21
C LEU A 19 -0.12 -4.04 -11.09
N TRP A 20 -1.04 -4.54 -10.27
CA TRP A 20 -1.56 -3.82 -9.11
C TRP A 20 -0.47 -3.48 -8.09
N MET A 21 0.36 -4.44 -7.72
CA MET A 21 1.50 -4.21 -6.84
C MET A 21 2.50 -3.23 -7.45
N LEU A 22 2.79 -3.30 -8.75
CA LEU A 22 3.64 -2.30 -9.42
C LEU A 22 3.03 -0.90 -9.39
N LEU A 23 1.72 -0.78 -9.59
CA LEU A 23 1.00 0.49 -9.46
C LEU A 23 1.16 1.06 -8.05
N LEU A 24 1.00 0.23 -7.01
CA LEU A 24 1.24 0.65 -5.62
C LEU A 24 2.66 1.16 -5.38
N GLN A 25 3.67 0.50 -5.95
CA GLN A 25 5.05 0.99 -5.88
C GLN A 25 5.21 2.35 -6.57
N ILE A 26 4.59 2.55 -7.73
CA ILE A 26 4.67 3.82 -8.44
C ILE A 26 3.98 4.92 -7.62
N VAL A 27 2.79 4.67 -7.10
CA VAL A 27 1.99 5.67 -6.38
C VAL A 27 2.62 6.05 -5.03
N ASN A 28 3.11 5.07 -4.27
CA ASN A 28 3.51 5.26 -2.87
C ASN A 28 5.02 5.34 -2.62
N LEU A 29 5.84 4.85 -3.54
CA LEU A 29 7.30 4.94 -3.44
C LEU A 29 7.88 5.96 -4.43
N VAL A 30 7.48 5.91 -5.70
CA VAL A 30 8.04 6.80 -6.74
C VAL A 30 7.36 8.17 -6.73
N GLY A 31 6.04 8.21 -6.65
CA GLY A 31 5.24 9.43 -6.67
C GLY A 31 5.69 10.50 -5.67
N PRO A 32 5.85 10.16 -4.36
CA PRO A 32 6.35 11.09 -3.36
C PRO A 32 7.68 11.77 -3.71
N LEU A 33 8.60 11.04 -4.36
CA LEU A 33 9.93 11.55 -4.68
C LEU A 33 9.90 12.66 -5.74
N ILE A 34 8.82 12.76 -6.50
CA ILE A 34 8.60 13.84 -7.47
C ILE A 34 8.09 15.10 -6.76
N PHE A 35 7.42 14.95 -5.62
CA PHE A 35 6.72 16.02 -4.89
C PHE A 35 7.30 16.30 -3.51
N ILE A 36 8.61 16.15 -3.33
CA ILE A 36 9.32 16.31 -2.03
C ILE A 36 9.12 17.66 -1.33
N GLY A 37 8.66 18.69 -2.03
CA GLY A 37 8.29 19.98 -1.46
C GLY A 37 6.98 19.97 -0.67
N HIS A 38 6.20 18.89 -0.77
CA HIS A 38 4.88 18.76 -0.17
C HIS A 38 4.91 17.82 1.05
N PRO A 39 4.28 18.20 2.18
CA PRO A 39 4.22 17.33 3.36
C PRO A 39 3.48 16.02 3.08
N GLU A 40 2.49 16.02 2.18
CA GLU A 40 1.73 14.84 1.79
C GLU A 40 2.64 13.77 1.17
N ALA A 41 3.63 14.17 0.38
CA ALA A 41 4.63 13.28 -0.19
C ALA A 41 5.40 12.53 0.90
N TRP A 42 5.90 13.25 1.89
CA TRP A 42 6.63 12.64 3.00
C TRP A 42 5.76 11.72 3.85
N VAL A 43 4.48 12.08 4.08
CA VAL A 43 3.55 11.24 4.83
C VAL A 43 3.26 9.93 4.08
N VAL A 44 2.97 10.00 2.78
CA VAL A 44 2.75 8.81 1.92
C VAL A 44 4.00 7.93 1.90
N PHE A 45 5.17 8.52 1.67
CA PHE A 45 6.44 7.79 1.64
C PHE A 45 6.76 7.13 2.99
N ALA A 46 6.55 7.84 4.10
CA ALA A 46 6.76 7.30 5.43
C ALA A 46 5.78 6.14 5.73
N GLY A 47 4.51 6.27 5.33
CA GLY A 47 3.52 5.20 5.42
C GLY A 47 3.94 3.95 4.64
N TYR A 48 4.44 4.14 3.42
CA TYR A 48 5.00 3.07 2.60
C TYR A 48 6.18 2.36 3.27
N VAL A 49 7.18 3.11 3.73
CA VAL A 49 8.37 2.56 4.39
C VAL A 49 7.98 1.82 5.66
N PHE A 50 7.07 2.38 6.46
CA PHE A 50 6.59 1.77 7.68
C PHE A 50 5.88 0.44 7.41
N ALA A 51 4.98 0.40 6.41
CA ALA A 51 4.33 -0.84 5.99
C ALA A 51 5.36 -1.88 5.54
N ALA A 52 6.36 -1.50 4.75
CA ALA A 52 7.44 -2.40 4.31
C ALA A 52 8.24 -2.97 5.50
N VAL A 53 8.54 -2.15 6.51
CA VAL A 53 9.25 -2.57 7.73
C VAL A 53 8.46 -3.62 8.52
N ILE A 54 7.12 -3.61 8.44
CA ILE A 54 6.28 -4.63 9.10
C ILE A 54 6.08 -5.86 8.21
N ILE A 55 5.70 -5.65 6.95
CA ILE A 55 5.28 -6.72 6.02
C ILE A 55 6.46 -7.60 5.63
N VAL A 56 7.63 -7.04 5.36
CA VAL A 56 8.78 -7.83 4.91
C VAL A 56 9.24 -8.85 5.96
N PRO A 57 9.43 -8.49 7.25
CA PRO A 57 9.73 -9.48 8.28
C PRO A 57 8.59 -10.48 8.52
N LEU A 58 7.33 -10.04 8.47
CA LEU A 58 6.18 -10.91 8.69
C LEU A 58 6.06 -11.96 7.57
N HIS A 59 6.21 -11.54 6.32
CA HIS A 59 6.26 -12.42 5.15
C HIS A 59 7.40 -13.43 5.26
N ARG A 60 8.58 -13.03 5.73
CA ARG A 60 9.70 -13.96 5.92
C ARG A 60 9.39 -15.10 6.91
N ARG A 61 8.49 -14.86 7.87
CA ARG A 61 8.12 -15.85 8.90
C ARG A 61 6.91 -16.69 8.52
N LEU A 62 5.89 -16.07 7.91
CA LEU A 62 4.59 -16.68 7.65
C LEU A 62 4.35 -17.00 6.17
N GLY A 63 5.20 -16.52 5.27
CA GLY A 63 4.93 -16.49 3.83
C GLY A 63 3.87 -15.46 3.46
N TRP A 64 3.33 -15.58 2.25
CA TRP A 64 2.15 -14.80 1.84
C TRP A 64 0.91 -15.35 2.54
N VAL A 65 0.48 -14.64 3.59
CA VAL A 65 -0.77 -14.89 4.31
C VAL A 65 -1.60 -13.63 4.33
N ARG A 66 -2.92 -13.77 4.46
CA ARG A 66 -3.85 -12.62 4.50
C ARG A 66 -3.57 -11.62 5.63
N LEU A 67 -2.98 -12.08 6.73
CA LEU A 67 -2.65 -11.22 7.87
C LEU A 67 -1.65 -10.09 7.52
N LEU A 68 -0.92 -10.20 6.41
CA LEU A 68 0.03 -9.17 5.99
C LEU A 68 -0.61 -7.79 5.81
N GLY A 69 -1.92 -7.72 5.49
CA GLY A 69 -2.66 -6.47 5.39
C GLY A 69 -2.69 -5.63 6.68
N VAL A 70 -2.42 -6.23 7.84
CA VAL A 70 -2.29 -5.47 9.11
C VAL A 70 -1.11 -4.50 9.07
N GLY A 71 -0.08 -4.75 8.27
CA GLY A 71 1.03 -3.83 8.08
C GLY A 71 0.61 -2.47 7.48
N HIS A 72 -0.58 -2.40 6.88
CA HIS A 72 -1.15 -1.20 6.30
C HIS A 72 -2.02 -0.39 7.28
N PHE A 73 -2.00 -0.69 8.58
CA PHE A 73 -2.90 -0.03 9.54
C PHE A 73 -2.77 1.51 9.57
N LEU A 74 -1.59 2.08 9.27
CA LEU A 74 -1.41 3.53 9.23
C LEU A 74 -2.26 4.21 8.15
N TRP A 75 -2.66 3.49 7.10
CA TRP A 75 -3.47 4.04 6.03
C TRP A 75 -4.88 4.44 6.48
N PHE A 76 -5.39 3.88 7.58
CA PHE A 76 -6.62 4.36 8.23
C PHE A 76 -6.51 5.79 8.77
N LEU A 77 -5.29 6.27 9.05
CA LEU A 77 -5.03 7.64 9.49
C LEU A 77 -4.61 8.53 8.32
N ILE A 78 -3.74 8.01 7.45
CA ILE A 78 -3.18 8.76 6.32
C ILE A 78 -4.27 9.10 5.30
N LEU A 79 -5.13 8.16 4.90
CA LEU A 79 -6.11 8.42 3.84
C LEU A 79 -7.15 9.48 4.22
N PRO A 80 -7.78 9.45 5.41
CA PRO A 80 -8.67 10.54 5.82
C PRO A 80 -7.95 11.89 5.89
N TRP A 81 -6.71 11.92 6.38
CA TRP A 81 -5.92 13.14 6.43
C TRP A 81 -5.64 13.71 5.03
N ILE A 82 -5.21 12.87 4.07
CA ILE A 82 -5.03 13.27 2.67
C ILE A 82 -6.36 13.74 2.07
N ALA A 83 -7.47 13.05 2.34
CA ALA A 83 -8.78 13.41 1.80
C ALA A 83 -9.22 14.81 2.25
N VAL A 84 -9.02 15.13 3.54
CA VAL A 84 -9.31 16.46 4.08
C VAL A 84 -8.44 17.52 3.38
N ARG A 85 -7.13 17.27 3.24
CA ARG A 85 -6.21 18.22 2.57
C ARG A 85 -6.52 18.40 1.09
N TYR A 86 -6.87 17.32 0.40
CA TYR A 86 -7.30 17.33 -0.98
C TYR A 86 -8.57 18.16 -1.18
N SER A 87 -9.52 18.11 -0.23
CA SER A 87 -10.75 18.91 -0.29
C SER A 87 -10.59 20.36 0.14
N ALA A 88 -9.66 20.65 1.06
CA ALA A 88 -9.49 21.98 1.66
C ALA A 88 -8.69 22.93 0.77
N GLU A 89 -7.81 22.39 -0.07
CA GLU A 89 -6.95 23.16 -0.97
C GLU A 89 -7.39 22.91 -2.41
N THR A 90 -7.33 23.93 -3.27
CA THR A 90 -7.57 23.73 -4.71
C THR A 90 -6.39 23.02 -5.34
N GLN A 91 -6.34 21.69 -5.18
CA GLN A 91 -5.29 20.86 -5.75
C GLN A 91 -5.50 20.77 -7.27
N SER A 92 -4.63 21.41 -8.03
CA SER A 92 -4.65 21.36 -9.50
C SER A 92 -3.30 20.89 -10.06
N GLY A 93 -3.31 20.42 -11.30
CA GLY A 93 -2.12 19.90 -11.96
C GLY A 93 -1.69 18.51 -11.47
N LEU A 94 -0.42 18.17 -11.71
CA LEU A 94 0.11 16.82 -11.51
C LEU A 94 0.09 16.38 -10.04
N PHE A 95 0.31 17.30 -9.10
CA PHE A 95 0.28 17.00 -7.67
C PHE A 95 -1.13 16.57 -7.21
N GLY A 96 -2.16 17.33 -7.61
CA GLY A 96 -3.55 16.98 -7.32
C GLY A 96 -3.95 15.64 -7.92
N LEU A 97 -3.55 15.37 -9.17
CA LEU A 97 -3.81 14.07 -9.80
C LEU A 97 -3.11 12.92 -9.07
N TRP A 98 -1.88 13.13 -8.61
CA TRP A 98 -1.15 12.15 -7.81
C TRP A 98 -1.83 11.91 -6.44
N LEU A 99 -2.23 12.95 -5.71
CA LEU A 99 -2.99 12.79 -4.46
C LEU A 99 -4.32 12.06 -4.66
N LEU A 100 -5.04 12.36 -5.72
CA LEU A 100 -6.26 11.63 -6.07
C LEU A 100 -5.96 10.16 -6.35
N SER A 101 -4.83 9.87 -7.02
CA SER A 101 -4.38 8.51 -7.27
C SER A 101 -4.05 7.76 -5.97
N VAL A 102 -3.40 8.41 -5.00
CA VAL A 102 -3.17 7.86 -3.65
C VAL A 102 -4.50 7.51 -2.99
N LEU A 103 -5.46 8.44 -2.96
CA LEU A 103 -6.78 8.21 -2.35
C LEU A 103 -7.53 7.02 -2.97
N ILE A 104 -7.50 6.88 -4.29
CA ILE A 104 -8.21 5.81 -4.99
C ILE A 104 -7.49 4.47 -4.82
N VAL A 105 -6.20 4.43 -5.13
CA VAL A 105 -5.42 3.17 -5.18
C VAL A 105 -5.26 2.58 -3.78
N ASP A 106 -4.94 3.41 -2.79
CA ASP A 106 -4.77 2.94 -1.42
C ASP A 106 -6.12 2.74 -0.74
N GLY A 107 -7.16 3.49 -1.11
CA GLY A 107 -8.52 3.23 -0.66
C GLY A 107 -9.00 1.83 -1.08
N ILE A 108 -8.77 1.46 -2.34
CA ILE A 108 -9.06 0.10 -2.83
C ILE A 108 -8.22 -0.93 -2.09
N SER A 109 -6.92 -0.67 -1.89
CA SER A 109 -6.02 -1.59 -1.20
C SER A 109 -6.42 -1.80 0.26
N LEU A 110 -6.86 -0.75 0.96
CA LEU A 110 -7.31 -0.82 2.33
C LEU A 110 -8.59 -1.67 2.45
N VAL A 111 -9.51 -1.58 1.48
CA VAL A 111 -10.68 -2.47 1.42
C VAL A 111 -10.25 -3.93 1.25
N ILE A 112 -9.29 -4.20 0.36
CA ILE A 112 -8.74 -5.56 0.17
C ILE A 112 -8.12 -6.06 1.48
N ASP A 113 -7.33 -5.24 2.18
CA ASP A 113 -6.70 -5.60 3.45
C ASP A 113 -7.74 -5.92 4.54
N ILE A 114 -8.81 -5.13 4.64
CA ILE A 114 -9.91 -5.39 5.59
C ILE A 114 -10.54 -6.76 5.30
N VAL A 115 -10.89 -7.03 4.04
CA VAL A 115 -11.48 -8.30 3.63
C VAL A 115 -10.53 -9.47 3.95
N ASP A 116 -9.24 -9.29 3.69
CA ASP A 116 -8.22 -10.31 3.96
C ASP A 116 -8.07 -10.58 5.45
N VAL A 117 -8.01 -9.55 6.29
CA VAL A 117 -7.94 -9.70 7.74
C VAL A 117 -9.20 -10.40 8.27
N LEU A 118 -10.39 -10.03 7.81
CA LEU A 118 -11.63 -10.69 8.23
C LEU A 118 -11.65 -12.17 7.86
N ARG A 119 -11.28 -12.52 6.62
CA ARG A 119 -11.18 -13.93 6.17
C ARG A 119 -10.12 -14.70 6.92
N TYR A 120 -8.98 -14.06 7.23
CA TYR A 120 -7.96 -14.65 8.08
C TYR A 120 -8.53 -14.98 9.45
N LEU A 121 -9.25 -14.06 10.09
CA LEU A 121 -9.89 -14.30 11.39
C LEU A 121 -10.94 -15.41 11.33
N SER A 122 -11.64 -15.57 10.19
CA SER A 122 -12.55 -16.69 9.92
C SER A 122 -11.86 -18.03 9.64
N GLY A 123 -10.52 -18.08 9.64
CA GLY A 123 -9.74 -19.31 9.47
C GLY A 123 -9.16 -19.52 8.07
N GLU A 124 -9.49 -18.66 7.10
CA GLU A 124 -8.92 -18.73 5.75
C GLU A 124 -7.52 -18.10 5.72
N ARG A 125 -6.48 -18.93 5.87
CA ARG A 125 -5.10 -18.42 6.02
C ARG A 125 -4.40 -18.07 4.69
N ASN A 126 -4.79 -18.76 3.61
CA ASN A 126 -4.20 -18.58 2.29
C ASN A 126 -4.69 -17.29 1.64
N PRO A 127 -3.82 -16.51 0.97
CA PRO A 127 -4.20 -15.25 0.33
C PRO A 127 -5.17 -15.48 -0.84
N ILE A 128 -5.80 -14.42 -1.35
CA ILE A 128 -6.75 -14.48 -2.50
C ILE A 128 -6.06 -14.90 -3.82
N VAL A 129 -4.74 -15.02 -3.81
CA VAL A 129 -3.87 -14.86 -4.96
C VAL A 129 -2.96 -16.06 -5.19
#